data_AF-E4YSX8-F1
#
_entry.id   AF-E4YSX8-F1
#
_cell.length_a   1.000
_cell.length_b   1.000
_cell.length_c   1.000
_cell.angle_alpha   90.00
_cell.angle_beta   90.00
_cell.angle_gamma   90.00
#
_symmetry.space_group_name_H-M   'P 1'
#
loop_
_entity.id
_entity.type
_entity.pdbx_description
1 polymer ?
#
loop_
_entity_poly.entity_id
_entity_poly.type
_entity_poly.pdbx_seq_one_letter_code
_entity_poly.pdbx_strand_id
1 'polypeptide(L)'
;MHISGCAYLYQKADVTNVEELNKRLPENLKDQRLLGVCLHKDFGGYFSARTVVLTNTQIDEKYRRKIEPAHLLKREEDIIELLVEMNTNWAEGKWRDFGEPTVKYSKEAKRYFDAAPKDRHKIIEEIRSKSCAE
;
A
#
# COMPACT_ATOMS: atom_id res chain seq x y z
N MET A 1 5.74 -2.53 -9.52
CA MET A 1 5.14 -3.43 -8.51
C MET A 1 4.24 -4.47 -9.14
N HIS A 2 3.12 -4.09 -9.77
CA HIS A 2 2.18 -5.05 -10.39
C HIS A 2 2.84 -5.89 -11.49
N ILE A 3 3.38 -5.25 -12.53
CA ILE A 3 3.96 -5.94 -13.71
C ILE A 3 5.19 -6.79 -13.33
N SER A 4 5.87 -6.46 -12.23
CA SER A 4 7.00 -7.24 -11.71
C SER A 4 6.57 -8.41 -10.82
N GLY A 5 5.26 -8.62 -10.61
CA GLY A 5 4.71 -9.68 -9.76
C GLY A 5 4.82 -9.43 -8.26
N CYS A 6 5.29 -8.26 -7.83
CA CYS A 6 5.60 -8.02 -6.41
C CYS A 6 4.34 -7.76 -5.56
N ALA A 7 3.38 -7.00 -6.09
CA ALA A 7 2.18 -6.61 -5.36
C ALA A 7 1.07 -6.26 -6.35
N TYR A 8 -0.16 -6.71 -6.08
CA TYR A 8 -1.29 -6.45 -6.96
C TYR A 8 -1.74 -5.01 -6.76
N LEU A 9 -1.86 -4.26 -7.86
CA LEU A 9 -2.35 -2.88 -7.89
C LEU A 9 -3.86 -2.89 -8.10
N TYR A 10 -4.62 -2.54 -7.07
CA TYR A 10 -6.06 -2.32 -7.14
C TYR A 10 -6.35 -0.89 -7.57
N GLN A 11 -7.25 -0.71 -8.52
CA GLN A 11 -7.62 0.57 -9.13
C GLN A 11 -9.14 0.61 -9.38
N LYS A 12 -9.65 1.80 -9.70
CA LYS A 12 -11.06 1.98 -10.10
C LYS A 12 -11.47 1.06 -11.26
N ALA A 13 -10.53 0.66 -12.12
CA ALA A 13 -10.78 -0.28 -13.22
C ALA A 13 -11.09 -1.72 -12.78
N ASP A 14 -10.74 -2.09 -11.54
CA ASP A 14 -11.07 -3.40 -10.95
C ASP A 14 -12.49 -3.42 -10.33
N VAL A 15 -13.27 -2.33 -10.45
CA VAL A 15 -14.63 -2.21 -9.92
C VAL A 15 -15.63 -2.08 -11.06
N THR A 16 -16.56 -3.03 -11.15
CA THR A 16 -17.67 -3.00 -12.12
C THR A 16 -18.84 -2.15 -11.62
N ASN A 17 -19.17 -2.21 -10.32
CA ASN A 17 -20.23 -1.39 -9.72
C ASN A 17 -19.72 0.00 -9.31
N VAL A 18 -19.50 0.86 -10.31
CA VAL A 18 -19.02 2.24 -10.09
C VAL A 18 -20.05 3.09 -9.32
N GLU A 19 -21.34 2.78 -9.43
CA GLU A 19 -22.38 3.49 -8.68
C GLU A 19 -22.24 3.26 -7.18
N GLU A 20 -21.98 2.03 -6.75
CA GLU A 20 -21.74 1.70 -5.34
C GLU A 20 -20.47 2.36 -4.81
N LEU A 21 -19.38 2.35 -5.59
CA LEU A 21 -18.17 3.08 -5.25
C LEU A 21 -18.46 4.58 -5.05
N ASN A 22 -19.19 5.20 -5.98
CA ASN A 22 -19.54 6.62 -5.90
C ASN A 22 -20.45 6.94 -4.72
N LYS A 23 -21.34 6.03 -4.30
CA LYS A 23 -22.20 6.23 -3.12
C LYS A 23 -21.39 6.36 -1.82
N ARG A 24 -20.23 5.71 -1.75
CA ARG A 24 -19.36 5.69 -0.56
C ARG A 24 -18.29 6.78 -0.55
N LEU A 25 -18.08 7.42 -1.70
CA LEU A 25 -17.12 8.50 -1.82
C LEU A 25 -17.75 9.85 -1.44
N PRO A 26 -17.02 10.72 -0.74
CA PRO A 26 -17.36 12.12 -0.59
C PRO A 26 -17.56 12.80 -1.96
N GLU A 27 -18.45 13.79 -2.03
CA GLU A 27 -18.82 14.46 -3.28
C GLU A 27 -17.61 14.97 -4.07
N ASN A 28 -16.63 15.54 -3.37
CA ASN A 28 -15.42 16.08 -3.98
C ASN A 28 -14.50 15.02 -4.61
N LEU A 29 -14.72 13.73 -4.37
CA LEU A 29 -13.92 12.63 -4.93
C LEU A 29 -14.63 11.84 -6.04
N LYS A 30 -15.95 12.01 -6.23
CA LYS A 30 -16.73 11.24 -7.22
C LYS A 30 -16.26 11.48 -8.66
N ASP A 31 -15.97 12.73 -8.99
CA ASP A 31 -15.49 13.15 -10.31
C ASP A 31 -13.96 13.19 -10.42
N GLN A 32 -13.24 12.88 -9.33
CA GLN A 32 -11.79 12.89 -9.31
C GLN A 32 -11.20 11.53 -9.70
N ARG A 33 -9.94 11.56 -10.14
CA ARG A 33 -9.15 10.35 -10.33
C ARG A 33 -8.76 9.80 -8.96
N LEU A 34 -9.34 8.66 -8.59
CA LEU A 34 -8.95 7.93 -7.39
C LEU A 34 -7.53 7.37 -7.53
N LEU A 35 -6.78 7.42 -6.43
CA LEU A 35 -5.50 6.74 -6.32
C LEU A 35 -5.74 5.24 -6.20
N GLY A 36 -5.03 4.47 -7.02
CA GLY A 36 -4.92 3.03 -6.84
C GLY A 36 -3.87 2.70 -5.77
N VAL A 37 -3.93 1.48 -5.24
CA VAL A 37 -3.06 1.03 -4.15
C VAL A 37 -2.59 -0.39 -4.38
N CYS A 38 -1.31 -0.66 -4.07
CA CYS A 38 -0.75 -1.99 -4.16
C CYS A 38 -0.87 -2.72 -2.82
N LEU A 39 -1.28 -4.00 -2.84
CA LEU A 39 -1.18 -4.90 -1.68
C LEU A 39 -0.18 -6.02 -1.96
N HIS A 40 0.73 -6.23 -1.01
CA HIS A 40 1.71 -7.31 -1.03
C HIS A 40 1.15 -8.54 -0.27
N LYS A 41 1.41 -9.75 -0.76
CA LYS A 41 0.88 -10.99 -0.17
C LYS A 41 1.18 -11.18 1.32
N ASP A 42 2.36 -10.73 1.77
CA ASP A 42 2.80 -10.91 3.16
C ASP A 42 2.60 -9.65 4.02
N PHE A 43 2.58 -8.47 3.38
CA PHE A 43 2.63 -7.18 4.08
C PHE A 43 1.36 -6.36 3.91
N GLY A 44 0.40 -6.77 3.07
CA GLY A 44 -0.75 -5.93 2.75
C GLY A 44 -0.27 -4.59 2.23
N GLY A 45 -0.66 -3.49 2.88
CA GLY A 45 -0.15 -2.15 2.61
C GLY A 45 1.03 -1.69 3.50
N TYR A 46 1.59 -2.53 4.37
CA TYR A 46 2.73 -2.22 5.24
C TYR A 46 4.07 -2.26 4.51
N PHE A 47 4.15 -1.61 3.35
CA PHE A 47 5.37 -1.43 2.59
C PHE A 47 5.33 -0.12 1.79
N SER A 48 6.42 0.20 1.11
CA SER A 48 6.46 1.27 0.11
C SER A 48 7.43 0.93 -1.01
N ALA A 49 7.09 1.29 -2.24
CA ALA A 49 8.04 1.25 -3.35
C ALA A 49 9.13 2.31 -3.14
N ARG A 50 10.38 1.97 -3.45
CA ARG A 50 11.53 2.85 -3.20
C ARG A 50 12.25 3.28 -4.45
N THR A 51 12.63 2.31 -5.29
CA THR A 51 13.44 2.58 -6.48
C THR A 51 13.13 1.59 -7.58
N VAL A 52 13.44 1.98 -8.81
CA VAL A 52 13.48 1.10 -9.98
C VAL A 52 14.90 1.16 -10.51
N VAL A 53 15.55 0.00 -10.61
CA VAL A 53 16.90 -0.11 -11.17
C VAL A 53 16.78 -0.44 -12.66
N LEU A 54 17.31 0.44 -13.50
CA LEU A 54 17.34 0.26 -14.95
C LEU A 54 18.77 -0.09 -15.37
N THR A 55 18.90 -1.02 -16.30
CA THR A 55 20.18 -1.44 -16.89
C THR A 55 20.06 -1.46 -18.40
N ASN A 56 21.15 -1.15 -19.10
CA ASN A 56 21.22 -1.27 -20.57
C ASN A 56 21.41 -2.72 -21.04
N THR A 57 21.44 -3.68 -20.11
CA THR A 57 21.58 -5.10 -20.44
C THR A 57 20.28 -5.63 -21.02
N GLN A 58 20.33 -6.16 -22.24
CA GLN A 58 19.21 -6.88 -22.81
C GLN A 58 19.09 -8.26 -22.15
N ILE A 59 17.94 -8.53 -21.54
CA ILE A 59 17.62 -9.85 -21.00
C ILE A 59 17.00 -10.69 -22.13
N ASP A 60 17.64 -11.82 -22.43
CA ASP A 60 17.13 -12.86 -23.33
C ASP A 60 15.72 -13.27 -22.90
N GLU A 61 14.82 -13.38 -23.87
CA GLU A 61 13.41 -13.64 -23.67
C GLU A 61 13.15 -14.90 -22.84
N LYS A 62 14.02 -15.92 -22.95
CA LYS A 62 13.90 -17.16 -22.14
C LYS A 62 14.03 -16.93 -20.63
N TYR A 63 14.64 -15.81 -20.22
CA TYR A 63 14.77 -15.42 -18.82
C TYR A 63 13.68 -14.44 -18.37
N ARG A 64 12.83 -13.94 -19.29
CA ARG A 64 11.68 -13.09 -18.96
C ARG A 64 10.56 -13.95 -18.42
N ARG A 65 10.59 -14.23 -17.11
CA ARG A 65 9.47 -14.85 -16.41
C ARG A 65 8.46 -13.76 -16.03
N LYS A 66 7.25 -13.84 -16.57
CA LYS A 66 6.12 -13.05 -16.08
C LYS A 66 5.62 -13.71 -14.80
N ILE A 67 5.75 -13.00 -13.68
CA ILE A 67 5.18 -13.41 -12.40
C ILE A 67 3.94 -12.54 -12.21
N GLU A 68 2.77 -13.17 -12.14
CA GLU A 68 1.54 -12.44 -11.80
C GLU A 68 1.52 -12.15 -10.29
N PRO A 69 1.18 -10.93 -9.88
CA PRO A 69 1.05 -10.62 -8.47
C PRO A 69 -0.17 -11.35 -7.88
N ALA A 70 -0.11 -11.69 -6.59
CA ALA A 70 -1.21 -12.36 -5.91
C ALA A 70 -2.44 -11.44 -5.78
N HIS A 71 -3.57 -11.85 -6.36
CA HIS A 71 -4.86 -11.18 -6.21
C HIS A 71 -5.52 -11.59 -4.89
N LEU A 72 -5.34 -10.77 -3.86
CA LEU A 72 -5.74 -11.05 -2.46
C LEU A 72 -7.24 -10.87 -2.20
N LEU A 73 -7.87 -9.85 -2.81
CA LEU A 73 -9.27 -9.50 -2.55
C LEU A 73 -10.17 -10.15 -3.59
N LYS A 74 -11.06 -11.06 -3.20
CA LYS A 74 -11.90 -11.80 -4.16
C LYS A 74 -13.26 -11.16 -4.40
N ARG A 75 -13.78 -10.40 -3.43
CA ARG A 75 -15.07 -9.72 -3.54
C ARG A 75 -14.82 -8.30 -4.00
N GLU A 76 -15.61 -7.85 -4.97
CA GLU A 76 -15.57 -6.47 -5.45
C GLU A 76 -15.83 -5.47 -4.31
N GLU A 77 -16.70 -5.84 -3.38
CA GLU A 77 -16.98 -5.09 -2.14
C GLU A 77 -15.71 -4.75 -1.35
N ASP A 78 -14.79 -5.72 -1.20
CA ASP A 78 -13.52 -5.50 -0.49
C ASP A 78 -12.61 -4.52 -1.26
N ILE A 79 -12.67 -4.53 -2.59
CA ILE A 79 -11.92 -3.62 -3.45
C ILE A 79 -12.50 -2.20 -3.36
N ILE A 80 -13.83 -2.07 -3.35
CA ILE A 80 -14.51 -0.78 -3.14
C ILE A 80 -14.12 -0.21 -1.79
N GLU A 81 -14.19 -1.00 -0.71
CA GLU A 81 -13.84 -0.57 0.63
C GLU A 81 -12.36 -0.13 0.71
N LEU A 82 -11.44 -0.92 0.13
CA LEU A 82 -10.02 -0.57 0.04
C LEU A 82 -9.80 0.78 -0.65
N LEU A 83 -10.45 1.00 -1.80
CA LEU A 83 -10.30 2.23 -2.57
C LEU A 83 -10.89 3.43 -1.85
N VAL A 84 -12.04 3.28 -1.19
CA VAL A 84 -12.62 4.33 -0.35
C VAL A 84 -11.66 4.67 0.78
N GLU A 85 -11.25 3.68 1.58
CA GLU A 85 -10.39 3.89 2.75
C GLU A 85 -9.05 4.53 2.38
N MET A 86 -8.43 4.11 1.27
CA MET A 86 -7.19 4.71 0.78
C MET A 86 -7.36 6.16 0.31
N ASN A 87 -8.53 6.55 -0.18
CA ASN A 87 -8.73 7.90 -0.72
C ASN A 87 -9.37 8.87 0.30
N THR A 88 -10.02 8.37 1.36
CA THR A 88 -10.66 9.20 2.41
C THR A 88 -9.90 9.20 3.73
N ASN A 89 -9.33 8.07 4.15
CA ASN A 89 -8.81 7.85 5.51
C ASN A 89 -7.38 7.29 5.51
N TRP A 90 -6.58 7.59 4.47
CA TRP A 90 -5.24 7.00 4.29
C TRP A 90 -4.31 7.14 5.51
N ALA A 91 -4.48 8.22 6.29
CA ALA A 91 -3.68 8.54 7.46
C ALA A 91 -3.99 7.64 8.66
N GLU A 92 -5.21 7.09 8.77
CA GLU A 92 -5.53 6.10 9.80
C GLU A 92 -4.78 4.78 9.56
N GLY A 93 -4.53 4.47 8.30
CA GLY A 93 -3.70 3.35 7.87
C GLY A 93 -4.40 1.99 7.85
N LYS A 94 -5.71 1.92 8.14
CA LYS A 94 -6.48 0.66 8.12
C LYS A 94 -6.48 -0.03 6.76
N TRP A 95 -6.42 0.74 5.67
CA TRP A 95 -6.27 0.19 4.31
C TRP A 95 -5.07 -0.77 4.17
N ARG A 96 -4.06 -0.66 5.04
CA ARG A 96 -2.88 -1.54 5.01
C ARG A 96 -3.17 -2.96 5.49
N ASP A 97 -4.26 -3.17 6.22
CA ASP A 97 -4.66 -4.47 6.76
C ASP A 97 -5.43 -5.34 5.75
N PHE A 98 -5.81 -4.79 4.58
CA PHE A 98 -6.44 -5.56 3.53
C PHE A 98 -5.49 -6.64 2.99
N GLY A 99 -6.04 -7.84 2.75
CA GLY A 99 -5.27 -9.01 2.30
C GLY A 99 -4.59 -9.79 3.42
N GLU A 100 -5.00 -9.59 4.68
CA GLU A 100 -4.56 -10.37 5.86
C GLU A 100 -3.02 -10.45 6.02
N PRO A 101 -2.34 -9.29 6.15
CA PRO A 101 -0.88 -9.27 6.24
C PRO A 101 -0.37 -10.03 7.46
N THR A 102 0.64 -10.87 7.24
CA THR A 102 1.33 -11.63 8.29
C THR A 102 2.41 -10.79 8.99
N VAL A 103 2.91 -9.76 8.31
CA VAL A 103 3.93 -8.86 8.84
C VAL A 103 3.50 -7.41 8.69
N LYS A 104 3.51 -6.68 9.81
CA LYS A 104 3.11 -5.27 9.90
C LYS A 104 4.27 -4.40 10.37
N TYR A 105 4.13 -3.08 10.26
CA TYR A 105 5.06 -2.15 10.91
C TYR A 105 5.06 -2.35 12.42
N SER A 106 6.23 -2.23 13.05
CA SER A 106 6.32 -2.19 14.51
C SER A 106 5.60 -0.96 15.08
N LYS A 107 5.35 -0.96 16.39
CA LYS A 107 4.74 0.19 17.07
C LYS A 107 5.58 1.46 16.92
N GLU A 108 6.91 1.30 16.98
CA GLU A 108 7.89 2.37 16.80
C GLU A 108 7.89 2.89 15.37
N ALA A 109 7.91 1.99 14.37
CA ALA A 109 7.85 2.37 12.96
C ALA A 109 6.53 3.10 12.63
N LYS A 110 5.40 2.62 13.15
CA LYS A 110 4.11 3.32 13.02
C LYS A 110 4.16 4.71 13.64
N ARG A 111 4.60 4.82 14.90
CA ARG A 111 4.77 6.11 15.59
C ARG A 111 5.67 7.07 14.80
N TYR A 112 6.75 6.56 14.20
CA TYR A 112 7.66 7.34 13.37
C TYR A 112 6.98 7.87 12.09
N PHE A 113 6.25 7.03 11.36
CA PHE A 113 5.60 7.45 10.11
C PHE A 113 4.37 8.33 10.33
N ASP A 114 3.63 8.12 11.42
CA ASP A 114 2.48 8.95 11.82
C ASP A 114 2.93 10.34 12.29
N ALA A 115 4.16 10.49 12.79
CA ALA A 115 4.71 11.77 13.19
C ALA A 115 5.04 12.68 11.99
N ALA A 116 4.83 13.98 12.19
CA ALA A 116 5.28 15.00 11.26
C ALA A 116 6.80 14.88 11.02
N PRO A 117 7.31 15.10 9.79
CA PRO A 117 8.72 14.92 9.48
C PRO A 117 9.68 15.64 10.43
N LYS A 118 9.29 16.84 10.91
CA LYS A 118 10.08 17.64 11.85
C LYS A 118 10.24 17.00 13.23
N ASP A 119 9.34 16.12 13.66
CA ASP A 119 9.33 15.53 15.01
C ASP A 119 9.91 14.10 15.03
N ARG A 120 10.20 13.53 13.86
CA ARG A 120 10.71 12.16 13.71
C ARG A 120 12.07 11.92 14.41
N HIS A 121 12.92 12.94 14.48
CA HIS A 121 14.24 12.84 15.14
C HIS A 121 14.11 12.53 16.64
N LYS A 122 13.12 13.12 17.33
CA LYS A 122 12.86 12.90 18.76
C LYS A 122 12.55 11.42 19.04
N ILE A 123 11.75 10.80 18.16
CA ILE A 123 11.40 9.38 18.25
C ILE A 123 12.65 8.51 18.08
N ILE A 124 13.53 8.85 17.13
CA ILE A 124 14.80 8.13 16.95
C ILE A 124 15.69 8.26 18.20
N GLU A 125 15.81 9.45 18.77
CA GLU A 125 16.60 9.70 19.98
C GLU A 125 16.08 8.89 21.18
N GLU A 126 14.77 8.84 21.38
CA GLU A 126 14.13 8.02 22.42
C GLU A 126 14.39 6.52 22.25
N ILE A 127 14.39 6.02 21.01
CA ILE A 127 14.67 4.61 20.73
C ILE A 127 16.15 4.30 21.04
N ARG A 128 17.06 5.20 20.63
CA ARG A 128 18.50 5.05 20.87
C ARG A 128 18.83 5.05 22.36
N SER A 129 18.21 5.93 23.15
CA SER A 129 18.49 6.01 24.59
C SER A 129 18.04 4.76 25.34
N LYS A 130 16.91 4.14 24.96
CA LYS A 130 16.45 2.87 25.53
C LYS A 130 17.38 1.71 25.21
N SER A 131 17.90 1.64 23.99
CA SER A 131 18.81 0.57 23.56
C SER A 131 20.18 0.60 24.24
N CYS A 132 20.62 1.75 24.77
CA CYS A 132 21.89 1.86 25.50
C CYS A 132 21.74 1.59 27.02
N ALA A 133 20.52 1.42 27.52
CA ALA A 133 20.23 1.19 28.94
C ALA A 133 20.05 -0.30 29.27
N GLU A 134 20.07 -1.18 28.27
CA GLU A 134 20.04 -2.64 28.35
C GLU A 134 21.43 -3.22 28.05
#